data_AF-A0A7V3RPN7-F1
#
_entry.id   AF-A0A7V3RPN7-F1
#
_cell.length_a   1.000
_cell.length_b   1.000
_cell.length_c   1.000
_cell.angle_alpha   90.00
_cell.angle_beta   90.00
_cell.angle_gamma   90.00
#
_symmetry.space_group_name_H-M   'P 1'
#
loop_
_entity.id
_entity.type
_entity.pdbx_description
1 polymer ?
#
loop_
_entity_poly.entity_id
_entity_poly.type
_entity_poly.pdbx_seq_one_letter_code
_entity_poly.pdbx_strand_id
1 'polypeptide(L)'
;MALSDSLSSSTNPATGDPSTRLSAWLAVRVLIVRLRFFLVLLAVLLLVGSWPSLRHSWQRLTGAGNIEPRRMTEDMEFWCPMCPGVVSDFPGKCPVCNMALVRRKKGEATPLPDGVLARMQFSPYRVQLAGIRTAAVEYRPLRREVVLVGLVERSTVPSAVSVRAEVFAADLPFLTEGQLVEVRSEALSGHAPFRGKIVRLDGEAAASTWTVRLEIDDPHQDLRSGMLVTARTEAPLARLAW
;
A
#
# COMPACT_ATOMS: atom_id res chain seq x y z
N MET A 1 -35.57 80.35 -113.28
CA MET A 1 -36.92 80.77 -113.72
C MET A 1 -37.90 80.00 -112.87
N ALA A 2 -38.74 80.72 -112.11
CA ALA A 2 -39.87 80.27 -111.26
C ALA A 2 -39.53 79.31 -110.10
N LEU A 3 -39.64 79.71 -108.82
CA LEU A 3 -40.88 79.97 -108.03
C LEU A 3 -41.75 78.70 -108.02
N SER A 4 -42.11 78.10 -106.88
CA SER A 4 -42.78 78.71 -105.71
C SER A 4 -42.85 77.74 -104.51
N ASP A 5 -42.71 78.28 -103.30
CA ASP A 5 -43.64 78.23 -102.14
C ASP A 5 -44.35 76.90 -101.79
N SER A 6 -44.50 76.45 -100.53
CA SER A 6 -44.64 77.18 -99.26
C SER A 6 -44.54 76.22 -98.05
N LEU A 7 -43.89 76.69 -96.96
CA LEU A 7 -44.34 76.78 -95.53
C LEU A 7 -45.48 75.82 -95.08
N SER A 8 -45.56 75.22 -93.89
CA SER A 8 -45.01 75.43 -92.53
C SER A 8 -45.69 74.34 -91.65
N SER A 9 -45.02 73.62 -90.75
CA SER A 9 -44.98 73.82 -89.28
C SER A 9 -44.77 72.41 -88.68
N SER A 10 -44.21 72.11 -87.52
CA SER A 10 -43.52 72.80 -86.42
C SER A 10 -43.05 71.66 -85.48
N THR A 11 -42.04 71.96 -84.65
CA THR A 11 -41.75 71.35 -83.33
C THR A 11 -41.12 69.95 -83.26
N ASN A 12 -39.79 69.92 -83.04
CA ASN A 12 -39.12 69.01 -82.09
C ASN A 12 -39.29 69.61 -80.67
N PRO A 13 -39.21 68.87 -79.53
CA PRO A 13 -38.08 67.97 -79.21
C PRO A 13 -38.36 66.81 -78.20
N ALA A 14 -37.26 66.20 -77.73
CA ALA A 14 -37.05 65.36 -76.53
C ALA A 14 -37.17 63.83 -76.74
N THR A 15 -36.12 63.02 -76.65
CA THR A 15 -35.26 62.60 -75.49
C THR A 15 -36.01 61.97 -74.32
N GLY A 16 -35.69 60.69 -74.06
CA GLY A 16 -36.06 59.89 -72.87
C GLY A 16 -36.61 58.52 -73.28
N ASP A 17 -36.28 57.37 -72.71
CA ASP A 17 -35.39 56.96 -71.62
C ASP A 17 -35.39 55.39 -71.66
N PRO A 18 -34.36 54.65 -71.21
CA PRO A 18 -34.29 53.20 -71.41
C PRO A 18 -35.02 52.39 -70.32
N SER A 19 -35.69 51.31 -70.73
CA SER A 19 -35.88 50.05 -69.98
C SER A 19 -36.50 50.08 -68.56
N THR A 20 -37.83 50.08 -68.45
CA THR A 20 -38.55 49.82 -67.17
C THR A 20 -38.82 48.34 -66.88
N ARG A 21 -38.82 47.46 -67.89
CA ARG A 21 -39.03 46.01 -67.70
C ARG A 21 -37.77 45.24 -67.28
N LEU A 22 -36.59 45.71 -67.70
CA LEU A 22 -35.31 45.11 -67.32
C LEU A 22 -34.92 45.45 -65.87
N SER A 23 -35.24 46.67 -65.42
CA SER A 23 -34.97 47.15 -64.05
C SER A 23 -35.85 46.46 -63.01
N ALA A 24 -37.12 46.18 -63.32
CA ALA A 24 -38.00 45.40 -62.45
C ALA A 24 -37.53 43.94 -62.28
N TRP A 25 -37.10 43.29 -63.37
CA TRP A 25 -36.58 41.93 -63.31
C TRP A 25 -35.23 41.84 -62.57
N LEU A 26 -34.34 42.83 -62.78
CA LEU A 26 -33.10 42.97 -62.03
C LEU A 26 -33.37 43.26 -60.54
N ALA A 27 -34.35 44.10 -60.21
CA ALA A 27 -34.75 44.39 -58.83
C ALA A 27 -35.30 43.15 -58.11
N VAL A 28 -36.16 42.38 -58.76
CA VAL A 28 -36.65 41.08 -58.23
C VAL A 28 -35.49 40.10 -58.04
N ARG A 29 -34.57 40.03 -59.00
CA ARG A 29 -33.40 39.15 -58.90
C ARG A 29 -32.46 39.56 -57.76
N VAL A 30 -32.24 40.86 -57.55
CA VAL A 30 -31.46 41.40 -56.42
C VAL A 30 -32.17 41.14 -55.09
N LEU A 31 -33.50 41.26 -55.03
CA LEU A 31 -34.29 40.94 -53.85
C LEU A 31 -34.20 39.45 -53.51
N ILE A 32 -34.32 38.56 -54.50
CA ILE A 32 -34.16 37.11 -54.33
C ILE A 32 -32.75 36.77 -53.84
N VAL A 33 -31.71 37.41 -54.38
CA VAL A 33 -30.32 37.19 -53.96
C VAL A 33 -30.08 37.68 -52.52
N ARG A 34 -30.59 38.87 -52.16
CA ARG A 34 -30.50 39.40 -50.78
C ARG A 34 -31.28 38.53 -49.79
N LEU A 35 -32.50 38.13 -50.14
CA LEU A 35 -33.33 37.25 -49.31
C LEU A 35 -32.66 35.88 -49.12
N ARG A 36 -32.04 35.33 -50.17
CA ARG A 36 -31.29 34.08 -50.10
C ARG A 36 -30.10 34.18 -49.15
N PHE A 37 -29.38 35.30 -49.15
CA PHE A 37 -28.30 35.54 -48.19
C PHE A 37 -28.80 35.52 -46.74
N PHE A 38 -29.90 36.23 -46.45
CA PHE A 38 -30.50 36.23 -45.11
C PHE A 38 -31.08 34.87 -44.70
N LEU A 39 -31.67 34.12 -45.63
CA LEU A 39 -32.16 32.76 -45.36
C LEU A 39 -31.03 31.79 -45.03
N VAL A 40 -29.91 31.88 -45.75
CA VAL A 40 -28.72 31.06 -45.44
C VAL A 40 -28.15 31.44 -44.07
N LEU A 41 -28.06 32.72 -43.76
CA LEU A 41 -27.57 33.20 -42.46
C LEU A 41 -28.48 32.74 -41.30
N LEU A 42 -29.80 32.82 -41.49
CA LEU A 42 -30.79 32.30 -40.53
C LEU A 42 -30.64 30.78 -40.34
N ALA A 43 -30.45 30.03 -41.43
CA ALA A 43 -30.26 28.58 -41.37
C ALA A 43 -28.98 28.21 -40.58
N VAL A 44 -27.88 28.94 -40.78
CA VAL A 44 -26.63 28.74 -40.03
C VAL A 44 -26.83 29.08 -38.54
N LEU A 45 -27.50 30.20 -38.24
CA LEU A 45 -27.83 30.57 -36.86
C LEU A 45 -28.69 29.51 -36.16
N LEU A 46 -29.69 28.97 -36.85
CA LEU A 46 -30.52 27.88 -36.33
C LEU A 46 -29.71 26.59 -36.15
N LEU A 47 -28.77 26.27 -37.05
CA LEU A 47 -27.89 25.11 -36.94
C LEU A 47 -26.99 25.21 -35.70
N VAL A 48 -26.37 26.38 -35.48
CA VAL A 48 -25.50 26.62 -34.32
C VAL A 48 -26.30 26.70 -33.02
N GLY A 49 -27.46 27.37 -33.04
CA GLY A 49 -28.34 27.48 -31.87
C GLY A 49 -28.95 26.14 -31.47
N SER A 50 -29.26 25.27 -32.43
CA SER A 50 -29.77 23.90 -32.17
C SER A 50 -28.66 22.86 -31.92
N TRP A 51 -27.39 23.25 -31.99
CA TRP A 51 -26.24 22.37 -31.75
C TRP A 51 -26.31 21.59 -30.43
N PRO A 52 -26.74 22.16 -29.28
CA PRO A 52 -26.86 21.41 -28.02
C PRO A 52 -27.90 20.29 -28.11
N SER A 53 -29.04 20.55 -28.75
CA SER A 53 -30.11 19.58 -28.95
C SER A 53 -29.69 18.48 -29.92
N LEU A 54 -28.98 18.85 -31.00
CA LEU A 54 -28.45 17.92 -31.98
C LEU A 54 -27.43 16.97 -31.34
N ARG A 55 -26.53 17.51 -30.52
CA ARG A 55 -25.55 16.74 -29.71
C ARG A 55 -26.25 15.81 -28.73
N HIS A 56 -27.28 16.28 -28.04
CA HIS A 56 -28.03 15.46 -27.08
C HIS A 56 -28.74 14.29 -27.76
N SER A 57 -29.39 14.53 -28.91
CA SER A 57 -30.03 13.47 -29.69
C SER A 57 -29.02 12.47 -30.26
N TRP A 58 -27.87 12.94 -30.73
CA TRP A 58 -26.78 12.08 -31.19
C TRP A 58 -26.24 11.19 -30.07
N GLN A 59 -25.99 11.75 -28.88
CA GLN A 59 -25.53 11.01 -27.71
C GLN A 59 -26.53 9.93 -27.26
N ARG A 60 -27.85 10.20 -27.33
CA ARG A 60 -28.89 9.19 -27.08
C ARG A 60 -28.82 8.03 -28.06
N LEU A 61 -28.55 8.31 -29.34
CA LEU A 61 -28.48 7.29 -30.39
C LEU A 61 -27.17 6.49 -30.36
N THR A 62 -26.03 7.10 -30.02
CA THR A 62 -24.73 6.43 -30.03
C THR A 62 -24.34 5.76 -28.72
N GLY A 63 -25.22 5.73 -27.71
CA GLY A 63 -25.01 4.94 -26.47
C GLY A 63 -23.78 5.35 -25.64
N ALA A 64 -23.22 6.54 -25.86
CA ALA A 64 -22.19 7.08 -24.99
C ALA A 64 -22.89 7.64 -23.75
N GLY A 65 -23.05 6.79 -22.73
CA GLY A 65 -23.63 7.16 -21.45
C GLY A 65 -23.00 8.45 -20.89
N ASN A 66 -23.81 9.20 -20.14
CA ASN A 66 -23.41 10.44 -19.49
C ASN A 66 -22.18 10.22 -18.60
N ILE A 67 -20.99 10.50 -19.12
CA ILE A 67 -19.81 10.70 -18.28
C ILE A 67 -19.92 12.12 -17.76
N GLU A 68 -20.67 12.29 -16.65
CA GLU A 68 -20.61 13.54 -15.91
C GLU A 68 -19.16 13.76 -15.47
N PRO A 69 -18.56 14.95 -15.70
CA PRO A 69 -17.35 15.33 -15.01
C PRO A 69 -17.70 15.42 -13.53
N ARG A 70 -17.42 14.35 -12.79
CA ARG A 70 -17.67 14.27 -11.36
C ARG A 70 -16.91 15.41 -10.70
N ARG A 71 -17.64 16.43 -10.21
CA ARG A 71 -17.06 17.48 -9.37
C ARG A 71 -16.22 16.81 -8.30
N MET A 72 -14.96 17.22 -8.20
CA MET A 72 -14.09 16.82 -7.10
C MET A 72 -14.79 17.24 -5.81
N THR A 73 -15.29 16.26 -5.06
CA THR A 73 -15.92 16.54 -3.78
C THR A 73 -14.78 16.87 -2.81
N GLU A 74 -14.87 17.98 -2.08
CA GLU A 74 -13.80 18.47 -1.16
C GLU A 74 -13.36 17.40 -0.15
N ASP A 75 -14.23 16.43 0.08
CA ASP A 75 -14.13 15.22 0.88
C ASP A 75 -13.32 14.08 0.26
N MET A 76 -12.55 14.28 -0.82
CA MET A 76 -11.67 13.25 -1.40
C MET A 76 -10.20 13.64 -1.30
N GLU A 77 -9.35 12.72 -0.84
CA GLU A 77 -7.89 12.83 -0.86
C GLU A 77 -7.26 11.62 -1.52
N PHE A 78 -6.06 11.79 -2.06
CA PHE A 78 -5.29 10.76 -2.73
C PHE A 78 -4.08 10.39 -1.89
N TRP A 79 -3.83 9.11 -1.69
CA TRP A 79 -2.78 8.61 -0.79
C TRP A 79 -1.96 7.49 -1.45
N CYS A 80 -0.69 7.37 -1.08
CA CYS A 80 0.19 6.29 -1.53
C CYS A 80 0.16 5.09 -0.56
N PRO A 81 -0.30 3.89 -0.98
CA PRO A 81 -0.36 2.71 -0.10
C PRO A 81 1.02 2.15 0.28
N MET A 82 2.07 2.48 -0.48
CA MET A 82 3.43 1.98 -0.25
C MET A 82 4.28 2.96 0.57
N CYS A 83 3.95 4.25 0.55
CA CYS A 83 4.75 5.31 1.17
C CYS A 83 3.90 6.05 2.21
N PRO A 84 3.96 5.66 3.50
CA PRO A 84 3.19 6.32 4.52
C PRO A 84 3.57 7.79 4.65
N GLY A 85 2.56 8.67 4.66
CA GLY A 85 2.71 10.12 4.78
C GLY A 85 2.54 10.90 3.46
N VAL A 86 2.53 10.22 2.30
CA VAL A 86 2.29 10.89 1.01
C VAL A 86 0.79 10.99 0.75
N VAL A 87 0.27 12.22 0.87
CA VAL A 87 -1.13 12.58 0.59
C VAL A 87 -1.17 13.74 -0.40
N SER A 88 -2.17 13.76 -1.28
CA SER A 88 -2.41 14.83 -2.25
C SER A 88 -3.90 15.07 -2.43
N ASP A 89 -4.30 16.30 -2.73
CA ASP A 89 -5.67 16.63 -3.11
C ASP A 89 -5.99 16.26 -4.57
N PHE A 90 -4.97 15.95 -5.37
CA PHE A 90 -5.09 15.71 -6.81
C PHE A 90 -4.67 14.29 -7.20
N PRO A 91 -5.27 13.73 -8.26
CA PRO A 91 -4.80 12.47 -8.83
C PRO A 91 -3.38 12.65 -9.40
N GLY A 92 -2.48 11.74 -9.05
CA GLY A 92 -1.09 11.84 -9.47
C GLY A 92 -0.28 10.58 -9.17
N LYS A 93 1.02 10.67 -9.39
CA LYS A 93 1.98 9.63 -8.99
C LYS A 93 2.68 10.04 -7.71
N CYS A 94 3.00 9.07 -6.86
CA CYS A 94 3.81 9.28 -5.66
C CYS A 94 5.23 9.71 -6.07
N PRO A 95 5.80 10.79 -5.51
CA PRO A 95 7.17 11.21 -5.83
C PRO A 95 8.25 10.25 -5.30
N VAL A 96 7.90 9.37 -4.35
CA VAL A 96 8.84 8.41 -3.74
C VAL A 96 8.87 7.10 -4.51
N CYS A 97 7.71 6.45 -4.71
CA CYS A 97 7.64 5.13 -5.37
C CYS A 97 7.12 5.15 -6.81
N ASN A 98 6.75 6.32 -7.34
CA ASN A 98 6.24 6.51 -8.71
C ASN A 98 4.97 5.70 -9.07
N MET A 99 4.30 5.09 -8.08
CA MET A 99 3.00 4.45 -8.27
C MET A 99 1.85 5.47 -8.26
N ALA A 100 0.73 5.13 -8.90
CA ALA A 100 -0.47 5.98 -8.90
C ALA A 100 -1.06 6.09 -7.49
N LEU A 101 -1.44 7.31 -7.09
CA LEU A 101 -2.10 7.56 -5.82
C LEU A 101 -3.54 7.00 -5.85
N VAL A 102 -3.97 6.46 -4.72
CA VAL A 102 -5.29 5.83 -4.56
C VAL A 102 -6.22 6.82 -3.86
N ARG A 103 -7.46 6.96 -4.36
CA ARG A 103 -8.49 7.82 -3.79
C ARG A 103 -9.05 7.27 -2.46
N ARG A 104 -9.24 8.15 -1.47
CA ARG A 104 -9.95 7.87 -0.20
C ARG A 104 -10.77 9.08 0.24
N LYS A 105 -11.75 8.89 1.13
CA LYS A 105 -12.56 10.00 1.67
C LYS A 105 -11.81 10.71 2.80
N LYS A 106 -11.80 12.04 2.80
CA LYS A 106 -11.32 12.86 3.93
C LYS A 106 -12.27 12.69 5.11
N GLY A 107 -11.71 12.49 6.31
CA GLY A 107 -12.49 12.44 7.56
C GLY A 107 -12.94 11.05 8.03
N GLU A 108 -12.61 9.96 7.31
CA GLU A 108 -12.72 8.59 7.86
C GLU A 108 -11.54 8.25 8.82
N ALA A 109 -10.78 9.26 9.23
CA ALA A 109 -9.80 9.17 10.28
C ALA A 109 -10.49 9.40 11.63
N THR A 110 -11.06 8.35 12.23
CA THR A 110 -11.33 8.36 13.67
C THR A 110 -10.03 8.77 14.38
N PRO A 111 -10.04 9.73 15.31
CA PRO A 111 -8.84 10.19 15.99
C PRO A 111 -8.06 8.98 16.52
N LEU A 112 -6.79 8.93 16.15
CA LEU A 112 -5.91 7.84 16.56
C LEU A 112 -5.53 8.08 18.03
N PRO A 113 -5.48 7.03 18.86
CA PRO A 113 -4.86 7.12 20.17
C PRO A 113 -3.42 7.61 20.03
N ASP A 114 -2.92 8.32 21.04
CA ASP A 114 -1.54 8.80 21.08
C ASP A 114 -0.55 7.65 20.78
N GLY A 115 0.39 7.90 19.86
CA GLY A 115 1.42 6.94 19.46
C GLY A 115 1.12 6.09 18.21
N VAL A 116 -0.08 6.18 17.61
CA VAL A 116 -0.39 5.47 16.35
C VAL A 116 -0.27 6.41 15.16
N LEU A 117 0.84 6.31 14.40
CA LEU A 117 1.14 7.20 13.27
C LEU A 117 0.32 6.92 12.01
N ALA A 118 -0.22 5.71 11.84
CA ALA A 118 -1.07 5.36 10.69
C ALA A 118 -2.00 4.18 11.01
N ARG A 119 -3.29 4.30 10.67
CA ARG A 119 -4.26 3.19 10.68
C ARG A 119 -4.48 2.70 9.26
N MET A 120 -4.01 1.49 8.98
CA MET A 120 -4.38 0.76 7.77
C MET A 120 -5.65 -0.05 8.06
N GLN A 121 -6.70 0.17 7.26
CA GLN A 121 -7.96 -0.55 7.41
C GLN A 121 -8.00 -1.76 6.47
N PHE A 122 -8.33 -2.93 7.01
CA PHE A 122 -8.60 -4.14 6.23
C PHE A 122 -10.07 -4.52 6.38
N SER A 123 -10.67 -5.08 5.32
CA SER A 123 -12.02 -5.65 5.42
C SER A 123 -11.98 -6.96 6.23
N PRO A 124 -13.06 -7.32 6.95
CA PRO A 124 -13.10 -8.58 7.71
C PRO A 124 -12.77 -9.82 6.87
N TYR A 125 -13.24 -9.85 5.62
CA TYR A 125 -12.92 -10.92 4.67
C TYR A 125 -11.41 -11.02 4.36
N ARG A 126 -10.72 -9.88 4.19
CA ARG A 126 -9.27 -9.86 3.95
C ARG A 126 -8.48 -10.31 5.17
N VAL A 127 -8.93 -9.93 6.37
CA VAL A 127 -8.33 -10.41 7.63
C VAL A 127 -8.46 -11.93 7.74
N GLN A 128 -9.61 -12.49 7.37
CA GLN A 128 -9.87 -13.92 7.40
C GLN A 128 -9.04 -14.69 6.35
N LEU A 129 -9.00 -14.22 5.11
CA LEU A 129 -8.17 -14.82 4.05
C LEU A 129 -6.68 -14.78 4.38
N ALA A 130 -6.22 -13.71 5.03
CA ALA A 130 -4.83 -13.57 5.45
C ALA A 130 -4.48 -14.41 6.69
N GLY A 131 -5.46 -15.00 7.37
CA GLY A 131 -5.24 -15.83 8.56
C GLY A 131 -4.60 -15.07 9.72
N ILE A 132 -4.91 -13.77 9.87
CA ILE A 132 -4.30 -12.92 10.89
C ILE A 132 -4.66 -13.45 12.29
N ARG A 133 -3.63 -13.70 13.10
CA ARG A 133 -3.76 -14.08 14.52
C ARG A 133 -3.15 -12.98 15.38
N THR A 134 -3.85 -12.57 16.42
CA THR A 134 -3.39 -11.55 17.37
C THR A 134 -3.29 -12.14 18.76
N ALA A 135 -2.33 -11.66 19.54
CA ALA A 135 -2.22 -11.95 20.96
C ALA A 135 -2.22 -10.64 21.75
N ALA A 136 -2.82 -10.64 22.95
CA ALA A 136 -2.73 -9.49 23.84
C ALA A 136 -1.28 -9.29 24.30
N VAL A 137 -0.86 -8.03 24.41
CA VAL A 137 0.47 -7.68 24.94
C VAL A 137 0.44 -7.85 26.46
N GLU A 138 1.34 -8.68 26.98
CA GLU A 138 1.44 -9.00 28.40
C GLU A 138 2.90 -9.01 28.85
N TYR A 139 3.14 -8.56 30.08
CA TYR A 139 4.44 -8.77 30.72
C TYR A 139 4.56 -10.22 31.17
N ARG A 140 5.56 -10.93 30.65
CA ARG A 140 5.88 -12.31 31.06
C ARG A 140 7.38 -12.44 31.32
N PRO A 141 7.80 -13.26 32.31
CA PRO A 141 9.20 -13.49 32.57
C PRO A 141 9.82 -14.23 31.37
N LEU A 142 10.78 -13.58 30.71
CA LEU A 142 11.50 -14.17 29.59
C LEU A 142 12.59 -15.11 30.13
N ARG A 143 12.56 -16.36 29.69
CA ARG A 143 13.55 -17.38 30.04
C ARG A 143 14.33 -17.76 28.80
N ARG A 144 15.64 -17.95 28.94
CA ARG A 144 16.53 -18.49 27.92
C ARG A 144 16.85 -19.94 28.27
N GLU A 145 16.60 -20.85 27.32
CA GLU A 145 17.09 -22.21 27.40
C GLU A 145 18.58 -22.21 27.04
N VAL A 146 19.40 -22.79 27.92
CA VAL A 146 20.83 -23.01 27.71
C VAL A 146 21.06 -24.52 27.63
N VAL A 147 21.68 -24.95 26.55
CA VAL A 147 22.00 -26.35 26.30
C VAL A 147 23.49 -26.55 26.49
N LEU A 148 23.84 -27.46 27.39
CA LEU A 148 25.20 -27.82 27.74
C LEU A 148 25.46 -29.26 27.27
N VAL A 149 26.62 -29.50 26.69
CA VAL A 149 27.04 -30.84 26.28
C VAL A 149 28.29 -31.21 27.09
N GLY A 150 28.28 -32.40 27.67
CA GLY A 150 29.35 -32.84 28.55
C GLY A 150 29.54 -34.34 28.59
N LEU A 151 30.64 -34.76 29.20
CA LEU A 151 30.98 -36.15 29.42
C LEU A 151 30.75 -36.52 30.88
N VAL A 152 30.23 -37.73 31.08
CA VAL A 152 30.03 -38.31 32.40
C VAL A 152 31.38 -38.73 33.00
N GLU A 153 31.64 -38.28 34.22
CA GLU A 153 32.79 -38.63 35.04
C GLU A 153 32.33 -39.38 36.30
N ARG A 154 33.27 -40.06 36.94
CA ARG A 154 33.01 -40.72 38.21
C ARG A 154 32.90 -39.67 39.31
N SER A 155 31.78 -39.66 40.03
CA SER A 155 31.61 -38.80 41.20
C SER A 155 32.38 -39.32 42.41
N THR A 156 32.69 -38.41 43.34
CA THR A 156 33.15 -38.74 44.69
C THR A 156 32.00 -39.17 45.60
N VAL A 157 30.75 -38.85 45.24
CA VAL A 157 29.54 -39.20 45.99
C VAL A 157 29.00 -40.56 45.48
N PRO A 158 28.68 -41.53 46.35
CA PRO A 158 28.29 -42.88 45.92
C PRO A 158 26.99 -42.97 45.09
N SER A 159 26.07 -42.02 45.26
CA SER A 159 24.72 -42.03 44.67
C SER A 159 24.51 -40.95 43.60
N ALA A 160 25.56 -40.25 43.21
CA ALA A 160 25.49 -39.18 42.21
C ALA A 160 26.58 -39.38 41.16
N VAL A 161 26.37 -38.79 39.98
CA VAL A 161 27.29 -38.86 38.85
C VAL A 161 27.73 -37.45 38.51
N SER A 162 29.03 -37.23 38.34
CA SER A 162 29.54 -35.93 37.94
C SER A 162 29.58 -35.83 36.42
N VAL A 163 29.28 -34.65 35.87
CA VAL A 163 29.40 -34.38 34.44
C VAL A 163 30.25 -33.15 34.26
N ARG A 164 31.22 -33.25 33.36
CA ARG A 164 32.04 -32.13 32.92
C ARG A 164 31.53 -31.64 31.57
N ALA A 165 31.02 -30.42 31.54
CA ALA A 165 30.57 -29.75 30.31
C ALA A 165 31.43 -28.52 30.05
N GLU A 166 31.69 -28.23 28.77
CA GLU A 166 32.35 -27.00 28.36
C GLU A 166 31.31 -25.99 27.86
N VAL A 167 31.45 -24.75 28.28
CA VAL A 167 30.49 -23.68 28.00
C VAL A 167 31.23 -22.46 27.48
N PHE A 168 30.64 -21.79 26.49
CA PHE A 168 31.20 -20.54 25.97
C PHE A 168 30.97 -19.38 26.93
N ALA A 169 31.90 -18.43 26.95
CA ALA A 169 31.79 -17.21 27.75
C ALA A 169 30.46 -16.45 27.54
N ALA A 170 29.87 -16.55 26.34
CA ALA A 170 28.58 -15.93 26.02
C ALA A 170 27.39 -16.53 26.80
N ASP A 171 27.44 -17.81 27.18
CA ASP A 171 26.35 -18.48 27.89
C ASP A 171 26.56 -18.49 29.42
N LEU A 172 27.76 -18.12 29.89
CA LEU A 172 28.11 -18.06 31.32
C LEU A 172 27.18 -17.17 32.16
N PRO A 173 26.74 -15.97 31.70
CA PRO A 173 25.85 -15.10 32.50
C PRO A 173 24.49 -15.72 32.83
N PHE A 174 24.10 -16.78 32.12
CA PHE A 174 22.83 -17.48 32.32
C PHE A 174 22.96 -18.68 33.25
N LEU A 175 24.16 -19.05 33.68
CA LEU A 175 24.41 -20.19 34.55
C LEU A 175 24.72 -19.74 35.99
N THR A 176 24.15 -20.42 36.97
CA THR A 176 24.40 -20.15 38.39
C THR A 176 24.56 -21.47 39.14
N GLU A 177 25.43 -21.49 40.16
CA GLU A 177 25.54 -22.63 41.07
C GLU A 177 24.21 -22.90 41.77
N GLY A 178 23.86 -24.18 41.91
CA GLY A 178 22.57 -24.64 42.45
C GLY A 178 21.41 -24.67 41.45
N GLN A 179 21.59 -24.18 40.21
CA GLN A 179 20.55 -24.21 39.19
C GLN A 179 20.22 -25.64 38.78
N LEU A 180 18.92 -25.95 38.68
CA LEU A 180 18.44 -27.25 38.25
C LEU A 180 18.69 -27.45 36.76
N VAL A 181 19.12 -28.66 36.41
CA VAL A 181 19.36 -29.07 35.03
C VAL A 181 18.62 -30.37 34.74
N GLU A 182 18.07 -30.47 33.54
CA GLU A 182 17.53 -31.71 33.00
C GLU A 182 18.55 -32.34 32.07
N VAL A 183 18.99 -33.55 32.37
CA VAL A 183 20.05 -34.23 31.62
C VAL A 183 19.47 -35.40 30.86
N ARG A 184 19.87 -35.51 29.59
CA ARG A 184 19.49 -36.60 28.69
C ARG A 184 20.74 -37.21 28.09
N SER A 185 20.72 -38.52 27.89
CA SER A 185 21.75 -39.25 27.17
C SER A 185 21.15 -39.82 25.88
N GLU A 186 21.85 -39.64 24.76
CA GLU A 186 21.46 -40.26 23.49
C GLU A 186 21.61 -41.79 23.53
N ALA A 187 22.57 -42.28 24.33
CA ALA A 187 22.81 -43.72 24.51
C ALA A 187 21.69 -44.42 25.29
N LEU A 188 20.85 -43.65 26.02
CA LEU A 188 19.72 -44.15 26.80
C LEU A 188 18.39 -43.66 26.20
N SER A 189 18.19 -43.85 24.90
CA SER A 189 16.96 -43.47 24.21
C SER A 189 15.74 -44.12 24.88
N GLY A 190 14.77 -43.32 25.33
CA GLY A 190 13.54 -43.77 26.00
C GLY A 190 13.54 -43.65 27.52
N HIS A 191 14.67 -43.31 28.15
CA HIS A 191 14.70 -42.99 29.58
C HIS A 191 14.13 -41.59 29.83
N ALA A 192 13.50 -41.42 31.00
CA ALA A 192 13.10 -40.11 31.48
C ALA A 192 14.35 -39.22 31.70
N PRO A 193 14.24 -37.89 31.54
CA PRO A 193 15.36 -37.00 31.81
C PRO A 193 15.80 -37.13 33.27
N PHE A 194 17.11 -37.28 33.47
CA PHE A 194 17.72 -37.27 34.79
C PHE A 194 17.75 -35.84 35.34
N ARG A 195 17.56 -35.69 36.64
CA ARG A 195 17.64 -34.39 37.31
C ARG A 195 19.03 -34.20 37.90
N GLY A 196 19.57 -33.00 37.73
CA GLY A 196 20.85 -32.63 38.32
C GLY A 196 20.89 -31.18 38.72
N LYS A 197 22.04 -30.77 39.25
CA LYS A 197 22.33 -29.39 39.65
C LYS A 197 23.71 -28.97 39.15
N ILE A 198 23.85 -27.69 38.84
CA ILE A 198 25.16 -27.08 38.61
C ILE A 198 25.85 -26.94 39.96
N VAL A 199 27.00 -27.58 40.14
CA VAL A 199 27.76 -27.56 41.40
C VAL A 199 28.83 -26.49 41.38
N ARG A 200 29.51 -26.34 40.24
CA ARG A 200 30.63 -25.41 40.12
C ARG A 200 30.81 -24.93 38.69
N LEU A 201 31.21 -23.66 38.56
CA LEU A 201 31.72 -23.09 37.30
C LEU A 201 33.21 -22.76 37.49
N ASP A 202 34.07 -23.51 36.81
CA ASP A 202 35.52 -23.35 36.86
C ASP A 202 36.00 -22.73 35.54
N GLY A 203 36.73 -21.63 35.61
CA GLY A 203 37.32 -20.99 34.42
C GLY A 203 38.08 -19.73 34.75
N GLU A 204 38.99 -19.35 33.86
CA GLU A 204 39.70 -18.08 33.96
C GLU A 204 38.89 -16.97 33.29
N ALA A 205 38.88 -15.77 33.86
CA ALA A 205 38.12 -14.63 33.34
C ALA A 205 38.48 -14.26 31.87
N ALA A 206 39.68 -14.59 31.41
CA ALA A 206 40.15 -14.34 30.04
C ALA A 206 39.94 -15.53 29.09
N ALA A 207 39.47 -16.67 29.57
CA ALA A 207 39.29 -17.87 28.76
C ALA A 207 38.03 -17.77 27.89
N SER A 208 38.12 -18.28 26.65
CA SER A 208 36.98 -18.38 25.73
C SER A 208 35.94 -19.42 26.16
N THR A 209 36.38 -20.41 26.93
CA THR A 209 35.57 -21.53 27.41
C THR A 209 35.71 -21.69 28.93
N TRP A 210 34.61 -22.08 29.55
CA TRP A 210 34.48 -22.35 30.97
C TRP A 210 34.08 -23.80 31.17
N THR A 211 34.61 -24.43 32.20
CA THR A 211 34.25 -25.79 32.58
C THR A 211 33.14 -25.74 33.63
N VAL A 212 32.00 -26.36 33.34
CA VAL A 212 30.88 -26.46 34.27
C VAL A 212 30.78 -27.89 34.77
N ARG A 213 30.79 -28.04 36.09
CA ARG A 213 30.58 -29.31 36.76
C ARG A 213 29.14 -29.44 37.20
N LEU A 214 28.48 -30.47 36.69
CA LEU A 214 27.12 -30.83 37.07
C LEU A 214 27.17 -32.09 37.93
N GLU A 215 26.22 -32.20 38.85
CA GLU A 215 25.99 -33.41 39.63
C GLU A 215 24.57 -33.89 39.36
N ILE A 216 24.45 -35.16 38.97
CA ILE A 216 23.21 -35.77 38.51
C ILE A 216 22.83 -36.86 39.50
N ASP A 217 21.57 -36.85 39.91
CA ASP A 217 20.98 -37.91 40.71
C ASP A 217 20.67 -39.11 39.79
N ASP A 218 21.44 -40.18 39.94
CA ASP A 218 21.28 -41.43 39.19
C ASP A 218 21.08 -42.62 40.14
N PRO A 219 19.87 -42.80 40.69
CA PRO A 219 19.60 -43.84 41.69
C PRO A 219 19.71 -45.26 41.11
N HIS A 220 19.56 -45.41 39.79
CA HIS A 220 19.60 -46.70 39.10
C HIS A 220 20.99 -47.03 38.52
N GLN A 221 21.93 -46.08 38.56
CA GLN A 221 23.30 -46.23 38.06
C GLN A 221 23.35 -46.56 36.55
N ASP A 222 22.42 -45.99 35.79
CA ASP A 222 22.34 -46.21 34.34
C ASP A 222 23.41 -45.41 33.57
N LEU A 223 23.86 -44.28 34.12
CA LEU A 223 24.87 -43.41 33.52
C LEU A 223 26.29 -43.94 33.79
N ARG A 224 27.01 -44.25 32.71
CA ARG A 224 28.38 -44.78 32.77
C ARG A 224 29.40 -43.69 32.49
N SER A 225 30.57 -43.80 33.13
CA SER A 225 31.74 -42.95 32.85
C SER A 225 32.07 -42.96 31.36
N GLY A 226 32.32 -41.77 30.80
CA GLY A 226 32.62 -41.55 29.38
C GLY A 226 31.39 -41.42 28.48
N MET A 227 30.18 -41.55 29.00
CA MET A 227 28.95 -41.34 28.23
C MET A 227 28.76 -39.84 27.92
N LEU A 228 28.30 -39.53 26.71
CA LEU A 228 27.93 -38.18 26.31
C LEU A 228 26.52 -37.86 26.80
N VAL A 229 26.37 -36.69 27.42
CA VAL A 229 25.09 -36.20 27.91
C VAL A 229 24.85 -34.76 27.52
N THR A 230 23.57 -34.45 27.33
CA THR A 230 23.07 -33.12 27.02
C THR A 230 22.24 -32.65 28.20
N ALA A 231 22.70 -31.58 28.86
CA ALA A 231 22.00 -30.93 29.96
C ALA A 231 21.28 -29.68 29.45
N ARG A 232 20.03 -29.50 29.86
CA ARG A 232 19.21 -28.33 29.53
C ARG A 232 18.84 -27.59 30.80
N THR A 233 18.94 -26.28 30.76
CA THR A 233 18.53 -25.43 31.87
C THR A 233 17.91 -24.13 31.39
N GLU A 234 17.01 -23.57 32.21
CA GLU A 234 16.33 -22.32 31.91
C GLU A 234 16.77 -21.21 32.85
N ALA A 235 17.28 -20.13 32.27
CA ALA A 235 17.69 -18.94 33.00
C ALA A 235 16.71 -17.77 32.75
N PRO A 236 16.12 -17.16 33.78
CA PRO A 236 15.32 -15.96 33.60
C PRO A 236 16.22 -14.78 33.24
N LEU A 237 15.93 -14.12 32.12
CA LEU A 237 16.70 -12.97 31.62
C LEU A 237 16.59 -11.74 32.53
N ALA A 238 15.56 -11.67 33.37
CA ALA A 238 15.40 -10.59 34.35
C ALA A 238 16.58 -10.47 35.33
N ARG A 239 17.40 -11.51 35.48
CA ARG A 239 18.60 -11.50 36.34
C ARG A 239 19.81 -10.79 35.71
N LEU A 240 19.80 -10.55 34.40
CA LEU A 240 20.89 -9.86 33.73
C LEU A 240 20.66 -8.37 33.88
N ALA A 241 21.39 -7.77 34.83
CA ALA A 241 21.54 -6.32 34.87
C ALA A 241 22.21 -5.89 33.57
N TRP A 242 21.47 -5.17 32.74
CA TRP A 242 21.92 -4.54 31.51
C TRP A 242 22.48 -3.16 31.78
#